data_AF-A0A7S0F407-F1
#
_entry.id   AF-A0A7S0F407-F1
#
_cell.length_a   1.000
_cell.length_b   1.000
_cell.length_c   1.000
_cell.angle_alpha   90.00
_cell.angle_beta   90.00
_cell.angle_gamma   90.00
#
_symmetry.space_group_name_H-M   'P 1'
#
loop_
_entity.id
_entity.type
_entity.pdbx_description
1 polymer ?
#
loop_
_entity_poly.entity_id
_entity_poly.type
_entity_poly.pdbx_seq_one_letter_code
_entity_poly.pdbx_strand_id
1 'polypeptide(L)'
;DFLNGVCTNIMELRQMKLTYWTGNYDQFVKTKGEQEANQMKLYYKQQEEIKHMKGFIASCGTYANLVRQAKSRQKVLDKMEEDGLIQPVVTDKKIKIEFPECDKLVPPVIAFTDVSFSYSGKPEDYLYQDLNIGIDSDSRVALVGPNGAGK
;
A
#
# COMPACT_ATOMS: atom_id res chain seq x y z
N ASP A 1 9.14 -12.26 4.29
CA ASP A 1 9.92 -13.16 5.17
C ASP A 1 11.11 -12.55 5.87
N PHE A 2 12.03 -11.86 5.21
CA PHE A 2 13.20 -11.29 5.92
C PHE A 2 12.82 -10.43 7.14
N LEU A 3 11.90 -9.47 6.96
CA LEU A 3 11.46 -8.61 8.06
C LEU A 3 10.70 -9.38 9.16
N ASN A 4 9.99 -10.45 8.83
CA ASN A 4 9.29 -11.26 9.82
C ASN A 4 10.24 -12.07 10.70
N GLY A 5 11.41 -12.46 10.18
CA GLY A 5 12.41 -13.22 10.93
C GLY A 5 13.34 -12.36 11.79
N VAL A 6 13.43 -11.05 11.54
CA VAL A 6 14.41 -10.17 12.18
C VAL A 6 13.75 -9.13 13.08
N CYS A 7 12.60 -8.59 12.69
CA CYS A 7 11.97 -7.48 13.40
C CYS A 7 11.16 -7.99 14.60
N THR A 8 11.50 -7.48 15.78
CA THR A 8 10.70 -7.62 17.01
C THR A 8 9.80 -6.42 17.25
N ASN A 9 10.20 -5.25 16.76
CA ASN A 9 9.49 -3.98 16.89
C ASN A 9 9.60 -3.19 15.58
N ILE A 10 8.56 -2.42 15.26
CA ILE A 10 8.46 -1.61 14.05
C ILE A 10 8.10 -0.18 14.42
N MET A 11 8.82 0.77 13.84
CA MET A 11 8.53 2.20 13.97
C MET A 11 8.01 2.73 12.64
N GLU A 12 6.76 3.15 12.63
CA GLU A 12 6.12 3.74 11.46
C GLU A 12 6.21 5.26 11.54
N LEU A 13 6.79 5.89 10.51
CA LEU A 13 6.73 7.33 10.32
C LEU A 13 5.68 7.67 9.27
N ARG A 14 4.58 8.32 9.69
CA ARG A 14 3.51 8.75 8.80
C ARG A 14 2.93 10.08 9.26
N GLN A 15 2.65 10.99 8.33
CA GLN A 15 2.13 12.34 8.63
C GLN A 15 2.95 13.08 9.71
N MET A 16 4.28 12.99 9.63
CA MET A 16 5.20 13.55 10.64
C MET A 16 5.01 13.01 12.07
N LYS A 17 4.28 11.90 12.23
CA LYS A 17 4.07 11.21 13.50
C LYS A 17 4.78 9.85 13.46
N LEU A 18 5.44 9.55 14.56
CA LEU A 18 6.13 8.29 14.77
C LEU A 18 5.27 7.40 15.67
N THR A 19 4.91 6.21 15.18
CA THR A 19 4.09 5.24 15.92
C THR A 19 4.90 3.96 16.13
N TYR A 20 4.87 3.46 17.36
CA TYR A 20 5.58 2.25 17.74
C TYR A 20 4.66 1.04 17.72
N TRP A 21 5.12 -0.05 17.12
CA TRP A 21 4.41 -1.30 16.98
C TRP A 21 5.29 -2.44 17.50
N THR A 22 4.70 -3.32 18.31
CA THR A 22 5.38 -4.52 18.84
C THR A 22 4.96 -5.72 18.01
N GLY A 23 5.90 -6.60 17.68
CA GLY A 23 5.68 -7.80 16.87
C GLY A 23 6.38 -7.76 15.52
N ASN A 24 6.07 -8.77 14.71
CA ASN A 24 6.66 -8.93 13.39
C ASN A 24 5.95 -8.05 12.33
N TYR A 25 6.48 -8.04 11.10
CA TYR A 25 5.96 -7.19 10.02
C TYR A 25 4.53 -7.55 9.61
N ASP A 26 4.20 -8.83 9.52
CA ASP A 26 2.84 -9.26 9.16
C ASP A 26 1.81 -8.84 10.21
N GLN A 27 2.14 -8.95 11.50
CA GLN A 27 1.30 -8.48 12.60
C GLN A 27 1.09 -6.97 12.53
N PHE A 28 2.15 -6.21 12.23
CA PHE A 28 2.06 -4.76 12.02
C PHE A 28 1.11 -4.43 10.86
N VAL A 29 1.31 -5.03 9.68
CA VAL A 29 0.47 -4.75 8.49
C VAL A 29 -1.00 -5.08 8.76
N LYS A 30 -1.26 -6.23 9.39
CA LYS A 30 -2.63 -6.65 9.73
C LYS A 30 -3.28 -5.69 10.73
N THR A 31 -2.61 -5.40 11.85
CA THR A 31 -3.15 -4.54 12.92
C THR A 31 -3.38 -3.13 12.40
N LYS A 32 -2.45 -2.60 11.59
CA LYS A 32 -2.61 -1.30 10.93
C LYS A 32 -3.85 -1.28 10.04
N GLY A 33 -4.03 -2.29 9.19
CA GLY A 33 -5.21 -2.38 8.32
C GLY A 33 -6.53 -2.44 9.09
N GLU A 34 -6.57 -3.16 10.21
CA GLU A 34 -7.73 -3.22 11.09
C GLU A 34 -8.03 -1.87 11.76
N GLN A 35 -7.00 -1.18 12.26
CA GLN A 35 -7.15 0.16 12.85
C GLN A 35 -7.62 1.19 11.82
N GLU A 36 -7.06 1.19 10.62
CA GLU A 36 -7.48 2.06 9.53
C GLU A 36 -8.94 1.80 9.11
N ALA A 37 -9.33 0.53 8.98
CA ALA A 37 -10.70 0.16 8.66
C ALA A 37 -11.68 0.60 9.75
N ASN A 38 -11.32 0.44 11.03
CA ASN A 38 -12.14 0.89 12.16
C ASN A 38 -12.25 2.41 12.21
N GLN A 39 -11.15 3.14 11.99
CA GLN A 39 -11.16 4.60 11.90
C GLN A 39 -12.07 5.09 10.78
N MET A 40 -11.99 4.48 9.58
CA MET A 40 -12.86 4.84 8.46
C MET A 40 -14.34 4.57 8.77
N LYS A 41 -14.68 3.46 9.44
CA LYS A 41 -16.05 3.18 9.87
C LYS A 41 -16.59 4.23 10.84
N LEU A 42 -15.78 4.60 11.84
CA LEU A 42 -16.15 5.65 12.80
C LEU A 42 -16.30 7.01 12.12
N TYR A 43 -15.41 7.32 11.17
CA TYR A 43 -15.48 8.51 10.34
C TYR A 43 -16.81 8.57 9.57
N TYR A 44 -17.18 7.51 8.83
CA TYR A 44 -18.44 7.49 8.07
C TYR A 44 -19.65 7.66 8.98
N LYS A 45 -19.68 6.97 10.12
CA LYS A 45 -20.77 7.11 11.10
C LYS A 45 -20.89 8.55 11.62
N GLN A 46 -19.77 9.18 11.98
CA GLN A 46 -19.75 10.57 12.43
C GLN A 46 -20.23 11.52 11.32
N GLN A 47 -19.81 11.31 10.08
CA GLN A 47 -20.24 12.13 8.94
C GLN A 47 -21.75 11.99 8.65
N GLU A 48 -22.31 10.78 8.77
CA GLU A 48 -23.75 10.56 8.64
C GLU A 48 -24.54 11.27 9.74
N GLU A 49 -24.10 11.18 10.99
CA GLU A 49 -24.71 11.88 12.12
C GLU A 49 -24.67 13.41 11.92
N ILE A 50 -23.52 13.95 11.49
CA ILE A 50 -23.36 15.38 11.17
C ILE A 50 -24.31 15.77 10.03
N LYS A 51 -24.41 14.97 8.97
CA LYS A 51 -25.31 15.22 7.84
C LYS A 51 -26.77 15.24 8.29
N HIS A 52 -27.17 14.30 9.14
CA HIS A 52 -28.53 14.22 9.66
C HIS A 52 -28.87 15.43 10.56
N MET A 53 -27.95 15.84 11.44
CA MET A 53 -28.12 17.02 12.28
C MET A 53 -28.22 18.30 11.43
N LYS A 54 -27.32 18.49 10.46
CA LYS A 54 -27.34 19.64 9.54
C LYS A 54 -28.63 19.67 8.71
N GLY A 55 -29.09 18.53 8.21
CA GLY A 55 -30.36 18.41 7.48
C GLY A 55 -31.56 18.80 8.36
N PHE A 56 -31.61 18.36 9.61
CA PHE A 56 -32.67 18.74 10.53
C PHE A 56 -32.68 20.24 10.83
N ILE A 57 -31.50 20.83 11.07
CA ILE A 57 -31.34 22.27 11.32
C ILE A 57 -31.82 23.08 10.11
N ALA A 58 -31.46 22.65 8.89
CA ALA A 58 -31.90 23.30 7.65
C ALA A 58 -33.41 23.17 7.40
N SER A 59 -34.03 22.06 7.84
CA SER A 59 -35.46 21.82 7.66
C SER A 59 -36.35 22.48 8.72
N CYS A 60 -35.77 23.04 9.79
CA CYS A 60 -36.55 23.65 10.86
C CYS A 60 -37.14 25.01 10.44
N GLY A 61 -38.48 25.06 10.35
CA GLY A 61 -39.25 26.30 10.15
C GLY A 61 -39.40 27.13 11.43
N THR A 62 -40.47 27.92 11.52
CA THR A 62 -40.70 28.91 12.60
C THR A 62 -41.28 28.33 13.89
N TYR A 63 -41.68 27.05 13.91
CA TYR A 63 -42.29 26.41 15.07
C TYR A 63 -41.34 26.37 16.27
N ALA A 64 -41.75 26.98 17.39
CA ALA A 64 -40.90 27.18 18.57
C ALA A 64 -40.28 25.88 19.13
N ASN A 65 -41.01 24.77 19.12
CA ASN A 65 -40.50 23.47 19.59
C ASN A 65 -39.39 22.91 18.68
N LEU A 66 -39.54 23.05 17.36
CA LEU A 66 -38.54 22.64 16.37
C LEU A 66 -37.30 23.54 16.43
N VAL A 67 -37.49 24.85 16.59
CA VAL A 67 -36.39 25.83 16.75
C VAL A 67 -35.55 25.51 18.00
N ARG A 68 -36.19 25.15 19.12
CA ARG A 68 -35.47 24.76 20.35
C ARG A 68 -34.65 23.48 20.15
N GLN A 69 -35.20 22.49 19.44
CA GLN A 69 -34.47 21.25 19.11
C GLN A 69 -33.31 21.50 18.14
N ALA A 70 -33.50 22.36 17.13
CA ALA A 70 -32.45 22.76 16.20
C ALA A 70 -31.28 23.44 16.91
N LYS A 71 -31.56 24.41 17.81
CA LYS A 71 -30.52 25.06 18.63
C LYS A 71 -29.76 24.08 19.51
N SER A 72 -30.44 23.09 20.10
CA SER A 72 -29.78 22.05 20.89
C SER A 72 -28.84 21.21 20.03
N ARG A 73 -29.27 20.80 18.82
CA ARG A 73 -28.45 20.00 17.90
C ARG A 73 -27.28 20.81 17.32
N GLN A 74 -27.47 22.10 17.05
CA GLN A 74 -26.39 23.01 16.67
C GLN A 74 -25.31 23.05 17.75
N LYS A 75 -25.71 23.21 19.03
CA LYS A 75 -24.75 23.22 20.13
C LYS A 75 -23.98 21.90 20.28
N VAL A 76 -24.61 20.76 19.99
CA VAL A 76 -23.92 19.46 19.98
C VAL A 76 -22.92 19.40 18.81
N LEU A 77 -23.31 19.86 17.62
CA LEU A 77 -22.43 19.92 16.46
C LEU A 77 -21.21 20.82 16.71
N ASP A 78 -21.42 22.02 17.25
CA ASP A 78 -20.34 22.96 17.57
C ASP A 78 -19.35 22.35 18.57
N LYS A 79 -19.87 21.64 19.59
CA LYS A 79 -19.04 20.91 20.56
C LYS A 79 -18.27 19.76 19.91
N MET A 80 -18.88 19.02 19.00
CA MET A 80 -18.19 17.95 18.26
C MET A 80 -17.08 18.48 17.35
N GLU A 81 -17.26 19.67 16.78
CA GLU A 81 -16.22 20.34 16.00
C GLU A 81 -15.07 20.84 16.90
N GLU A 82 -15.39 21.34 18.10
CA GLU A 82 -14.42 21.78 19.12
C GLU A 82 -13.59 20.61 19.69
N ASP A 83 -14.23 19.46 19.97
CA ASP A 83 -13.57 18.25 20.48
C ASP A 83 -12.68 17.56 19.42
N GLY A 84 -12.77 18.00 18.15
CA GLY A 84 -12.00 17.48 17.03
C GLY A 84 -12.70 16.33 16.30
N LEU A 85 -13.01 16.56 15.01
CA LEU A 85 -13.61 15.53 14.16
C LEU A 85 -12.64 14.39 13.89
N ILE A 86 -13.19 13.18 13.75
CA ILE A 86 -12.43 12.02 13.31
C ILE A 86 -11.89 12.34 11.92
N GLN A 87 -10.58 12.21 11.75
CA GLN A 87 -9.98 12.43 10.46
C GLN A 87 -10.10 11.18 9.58
N PRO A 88 -10.31 11.34 8.27
CA PRO A 88 -10.26 10.21 7.35
C PRO A 88 -8.84 9.63 7.32
N VAL A 89 -8.73 8.33 7.09
CA VAL A 89 -7.44 7.68 6.86
C VAL A 89 -6.88 8.20 5.53
N VAL A 90 -5.72 8.86 5.58
CA VAL A 90 -5.04 9.34 4.37
C VAL A 90 -4.32 8.18 3.71
N THR A 91 -4.87 7.64 2.63
CA THR A 91 -4.17 6.63 1.84
C THR A 91 -2.92 7.22 1.20
N ASP A 92 -1.80 6.52 1.32
CA ASP A 92 -0.57 6.91 0.64
C ASP A 92 -0.80 6.95 -0.88
N LYS A 93 -0.11 7.87 -1.56
CA LYS A 93 -0.19 7.97 -3.02
C LYS A 93 0.30 6.66 -3.63
N LYS A 94 -0.61 5.94 -4.29
CA LYS A 94 -0.25 4.75 -5.06
C LYS A 94 0.50 5.20 -6.31
N ILE A 95 1.76 4.80 -6.41
CA ILE A 95 2.51 4.93 -7.66
C ILE A 95 1.97 3.84 -8.58
N LYS A 96 1.38 4.26 -9.71
CA LYS A 96 0.99 3.33 -10.77
C LYS A 96 2.19 3.18 -11.70
N ILE A 97 2.76 1.98 -11.74
CA ILE A 97 3.78 1.63 -12.72
C ILE A 97 3.07 0.79 -13.78
N GLU A 98 3.07 1.27 -15.01
CA GLU A 98 2.54 0.54 -16.16
C GLU A 98 3.71 0.16 -17.06
N PHE A 99 3.74 -1.10 -17.45
CA PHE A 99 4.63 -1.57 -18.49
C PHE A 99 3.85 -1.57 -19.81
N PRO A 100 4.41 -1.04 -20.91
CA PRO A 100 3.77 -1.13 -22.21
C PRO A 100 3.60 -2.61 -22.60
N GLU A 101 2.52 -2.90 -23.33
CA GLU A 101 2.35 -4.23 -23.92
C GLU A 101 3.47 -4.49 -24.94
N CYS A 102 4.03 -5.70 -24.91
CA CYS A 102 5.03 -6.12 -25.88
C CYS A 102 4.35 -6.71 -27.12
N ASP A 103 4.94 -6.45 -28.30
CA ASP A 103 4.55 -7.14 -29.53
C ASP A 103 4.77 -8.64 -29.39
N LYS A 104 3.87 -9.44 -29.97
CA LYS A 104 4.00 -10.89 -29.98
C LYS A 104 5.14 -11.31 -30.91
N LEU A 105 6.21 -11.84 -30.33
CA LEU A 105 7.30 -12.47 -31.05
C LEU A 105 6.98 -13.95 -31.30
N VAL A 106 7.36 -14.46 -32.47
CA VAL A 106 7.25 -15.90 -32.77
C VAL A 106 8.38 -16.64 -32.06
N PRO A 107 8.11 -17.69 -31.26
CA PRO A 107 9.15 -18.50 -30.62
C PRO A 107 10.09 -19.17 -31.64
N PRO A 108 11.38 -19.41 -31.31
CA PRO A 108 12.07 -19.05 -30.05
C PRO A 108 12.56 -17.59 -30.03
N VAL A 109 12.45 -16.91 -28.89
CA VAL A 109 12.85 -15.49 -28.77
C VAL A 109 14.35 -15.37 -28.52
N ILE A 110 14.89 -16.19 -27.62
CA ILE A 110 16.33 -16.28 -27.35
C ILE A 110 16.70 -17.75 -27.24
N ALA A 111 17.77 -18.15 -27.92
CA ALA A 111 18.36 -19.48 -27.81
C ALA A 111 19.88 -19.34 -27.64
N PHE A 112 20.41 -19.91 -26.56
CA PHE A 112 21.83 -20.11 -26.32
C PHE A 112 22.14 -21.59 -26.51
N THR A 113 23.15 -21.88 -27.33
CA THR A 113 23.66 -23.24 -27.55
C THR A 113 25.15 -23.25 -27.32
N ASP A 114 25.62 -24.13 -26.43
CA ASP A 114 27.04 -24.35 -26.11
C ASP A 114 27.83 -23.07 -25.80
N VAL A 115 27.19 -22.13 -25.08
CA VAL A 115 27.80 -20.84 -24.78
C VAL A 115 28.78 -20.97 -23.62
N SER A 116 30.02 -20.57 -23.86
CA SER A 116 31.08 -20.45 -22.85
C SER A 116 31.66 -19.04 -22.86
N PHE A 117 31.92 -18.46 -21.68
CA PHE A 117 32.38 -17.06 -21.57
C PHE A 117 33.33 -16.87 -20.39
N SER A 118 34.45 -16.18 -20.64
CA SER A 118 35.33 -15.58 -19.63
C SER A 118 35.82 -14.21 -20.08
N TYR A 119 36.02 -13.30 -19.10
CA TYR A 119 36.62 -11.99 -19.38
C TYR A 119 38.11 -12.06 -19.74
N SER A 120 38.85 -13.01 -19.16
CA SER A 120 40.29 -13.19 -19.41
C SER A 120 40.57 -13.93 -20.73
N GLY A 121 39.54 -14.50 -21.37
CA GLY A 121 39.68 -15.39 -22.51
C GLY A 121 40.29 -16.76 -22.16
N LYS A 122 40.56 -17.02 -20.87
CA LYS A 122 41.12 -18.29 -20.41
C LYS A 122 40.01 -19.24 -19.95
N PRO A 123 40.13 -20.55 -20.20
CA PRO A 123 39.16 -21.55 -19.73
C PRO A 123 39.05 -21.66 -18.21
N GLU A 124 40.17 -21.41 -17.49
CA GLU A 124 40.21 -21.45 -16.03
C GLU A 124 39.32 -20.40 -15.34
N ASP A 125 38.93 -19.35 -16.06
CA ASP A 125 38.12 -18.24 -15.55
C ASP A 125 36.70 -18.21 -16.18
N TYR A 126 36.22 -19.34 -16.71
CA TYR A 126 34.86 -19.40 -17.28
C TYR A 126 33.80 -19.05 -16.24
N LEU A 127 32.99 -18.04 -16.57
CA LEU A 127 31.76 -17.70 -15.86
C LEU A 127 30.61 -18.61 -16.29
N TYR A 128 30.60 -18.97 -17.57
CA TYR A 128 29.67 -19.91 -18.17
C TYR A 128 30.46 -20.94 -18.97
N GLN A 129 30.02 -22.19 -18.91
CA GLN A 129 30.52 -23.28 -19.72
C GLN A 129 29.34 -24.12 -20.21
N ASP A 130 29.30 -24.39 -21.51
CA ASP A 130 28.28 -25.22 -22.17
C ASP A 130 26.82 -24.82 -21.85
N LEU A 131 26.57 -23.51 -21.77
CA LEU A 131 25.26 -22.97 -21.42
C LEU A 131 24.26 -23.14 -22.56
N ASN A 132 23.20 -23.90 -22.28
CA ASN A 132 22.11 -24.22 -23.20
C ASN A 132 20.76 -23.76 -22.63
N ILE A 133 20.18 -22.67 -23.15
CA ILE A 133 18.93 -22.07 -22.66
C ILE A 133 18.06 -21.61 -23.84
N GLY A 134 16.76 -21.90 -23.78
CA GLY A 134 15.74 -21.33 -24.66
C GLY A 134 14.75 -20.47 -23.87
N ILE A 135 14.38 -19.31 -24.40
CA ILE A 135 13.38 -18.40 -23.80
C ILE A 135 12.29 -18.11 -24.85
N ASP A 136 11.05 -18.33 -24.45
CA ASP A 136 9.85 -18.07 -25.26
C ASP A 136 9.19 -16.74 -24.89
N SER A 137 8.30 -16.23 -25.77
CA SER A 137 7.65 -14.92 -25.66
C SER A 137 6.85 -14.71 -24.36
N ASP A 138 6.32 -15.78 -23.79
CA ASP A 138 5.44 -15.72 -22.61
C ASP A 138 6.18 -16.08 -21.30
N SER A 139 7.50 -16.27 -21.39
CA SER A 139 8.32 -16.69 -20.25
C SER A 139 8.68 -15.52 -19.34
N ARG A 140 8.61 -15.74 -18.02
CA ARG A 140 9.18 -14.83 -17.01
C ARG A 140 10.36 -15.52 -16.34
N VAL A 141 11.57 -15.07 -16.66
CA VAL A 141 12.83 -15.68 -16.18
C VAL A 141 13.45 -14.79 -15.11
N ALA A 142 13.81 -15.36 -13.96
CA ALA A 142 14.55 -14.68 -12.90
C ALA A 142 15.99 -15.20 -12.87
N LEU A 143 16.96 -14.30 -13.01
CA LEU A 143 18.39 -14.62 -12.90
C LEU A 143 18.86 -14.37 -11.47
N VAL A 144 19.30 -15.44 -10.79
CA VAL A 144 19.73 -15.41 -9.38
C VAL A 144 21.14 -15.99 -9.21
N GLY A 145 21.89 -15.45 -8.24
CA GLY A 145 23.28 -15.85 -7.99
C GLY A 145 24.11 -14.76 -7.33
N PRO A 146 25.33 -15.05 -6.88
CA PRO A 146 26.15 -14.13 -6.10
C PRO A 146 26.59 -12.90 -6.92
N ASN A 147 27.10 -11.88 -6.22
CA ASN A 147 27.69 -10.70 -6.87
C ASN A 147 28.89 -11.13 -7.73
N GLY A 148 28.95 -10.67 -8.97
CA GLY A 148 30.01 -11.04 -9.91
C GLY A 148 29.81 -12.39 -10.63
N ALA A 149 28.68 -13.08 -10.45
CA ALA A 149 28.40 -14.36 -11.12
C ALA A 149 28.10 -14.28 -12.63
N GLY A 150 28.25 -13.10 -13.26
CA GLY A 150 27.98 -12.89 -14.68
C GLY A 150 26.52 -12.66 -15.08
N LYS A 151 25.57 -12.78 -14.14
CA LYS A 151 24.11 -12.59 -14.36
C LYS A 151 23.75 -11.29 -15.07
#